data_AF-Q1WTF6-F1
#
_entry.id   AF-Q1WTF6-F1
#
_cell.length_a   1.000
_cell.length_b   1.000
_cell.length_c   1.000
_cell.angle_alpha   90.00
_cell.angle_beta   90.00
_cell.angle_gamma   90.00
#
_symmetry.space_group_name_H-M   'P 1'
#
loop_
_entity.id
_entity.type
_entity.pdbx_description
1 polymer ?
#
loop_
_entity_poly.entity_id
_entity_poly.type
_entity_poly.pdbx_seq_one_letter_code
_entity_poly.pdbx_strand_id
1 'polypeptide(L)'
;MKKFKFLIRSSYLFVLLEIFYYLRIAPQVIGTHFVSDNIPDSFGNKYQLFLWELLILIMGESIILIEKNWRVKNKLDNLPELLPREYRLLIVPVVIIIMAGFIMFQQISV
;
A
#
# COMPACT_ATOMS: atom_id res chain seq x y z
N MET A 1 -15.17 12.98 -6.33
CA MET A 1 -14.40 12.34 -5.22
C MET A 1 -14.82 10.93 -4.81
N LYS A 2 -16.12 10.56 -4.74
CA LYS A 2 -16.52 9.22 -4.23
C LYS A 2 -15.83 8.06 -4.97
N LYS A 3 -15.80 8.11 -6.31
CA LYS A 3 -15.11 7.12 -7.15
C LYS A 3 -13.61 7.04 -6.84
N PHE A 4 -12.92 8.18 -6.81
CA PHE A 4 -11.49 8.23 -6.47
C PHE A 4 -11.18 7.63 -5.08
N LYS A 5 -11.94 8.03 -4.06
CA LYS A 5 -11.81 7.46 -2.70
C LYS A 5 -12.02 5.96 -2.70
N PHE A 6 -13.04 5.48 -3.41
CA PHE A 6 -13.31 4.05 -3.50
C PHE A 6 -12.15 3.29 -4.15
N LEU A 7 -11.60 3.81 -5.26
CA LEU A 7 -10.47 3.19 -5.96
C LEU A 7 -9.21 3.15 -5.09
N ILE A 8 -8.85 4.25 -4.42
CA ILE A 8 -7.74 4.25 -3.46
C ILE A 8 -8.00 3.26 -2.32
N ARG A 9 -9.17 3.30 -1.69
CA ARG A 9 -9.48 2.43 -0.54
C ARG A 9 -9.58 0.95 -0.91
N SER A 10 -9.90 0.63 -2.17
CA SER A 10 -9.87 -0.74 -2.65
C SER A 10 -8.45 -1.33 -2.63
N SER A 11 -7.40 -0.51 -2.76
CA SER A 11 -6.02 -0.99 -2.68
C SER A 11 -5.66 -1.51 -1.29
N TYR A 12 -6.29 -0.98 -0.23
CA TYR A 12 -6.07 -1.46 1.14
C TYR A 12 -6.53 -2.91 1.26
N LEU A 13 -7.70 -3.23 0.70
CA LEU A 13 -8.19 -4.60 0.66
C LEU A 13 -7.24 -5.54 -0.11
N PHE A 14 -6.66 -5.07 -1.21
CA PHE A 14 -5.69 -5.88 -1.97
C PHE A 14 -4.41 -6.16 -1.16
N VAL A 15 -3.83 -5.15 -0.50
CA VAL A 15 -2.66 -5.35 0.37
C VAL A 15 -3.01 -6.28 1.54
N LEU A 16 -4.19 -6.13 2.14
CA LEU A 16 -4.65 -7.01 3.21
C LEU A 16 -4.77 -8.47 2.75
N LEU A 17 -5.34 -8.71 1.57
CA LEU A 17 -5.45 -10.06 0.98
C LEU A 17 -4.06 -10.65 0.70
N GLU A 18 -3.13 -9.84 0.22
CA GLU A 18 -1.75 -10.22 -0.03
C GLU A 18 -1.02 -10.61 1.27
N ILE A 19 -1.19 -9.82 2.35
CA ILE A 19 -0.66 -10.15 3.67
C ILE A 19 -1.22 -11.49 4.16
N PHE A 20 -2.53 -11.72 4.05
CA PHE A 20 -3.12 -13.01 4.44
C PHE A 20 -2.58 -14.18 3.63
N TYR A 21 -2.35 -13.99 2.33
CA TYR A 21 -1.69 -14.97 1.49
C TYR A 21 -0.28 -15.30 2.01
N TYR A 22 0.55 -14.29 2.26
CA TYR A 22 1.90 -14.49 2.78
C TYR A 22 1.92 -15.09 4.19
N LEU A 23 1.03 -14.68 5.09
CA LEU A 23 0.93 -15.24 6.44
C LEU A 23 0.65 -16.74 6.47
N ARG A 24 -0.03 -17.27 5.43
CA ARG A 24 -0.31 -18.70 5.29
C ARG A 24 0.93 -19.53 5.00
N ILE A 25 1.87 -18.97 4.23
CA ILE A 25 3.08 -19.66 3.77
C ILE A 25 4.33 -19.26 4.56
N ALA A 26 4.27 -18.15 5.31
CA ALA A 26 5.40 -17.62 6.05
C ALA A 26 5.81 -18.51 7.23
N PRO A 27 7.13 -18.67 7.47
CA PRO A 27 7.64 -19.20 8.74
C PRO A 27 7.23 -18.31 9.93
N GLN A 28 7.36 -18.81 11.16
CA GLN A 28 7.02 -18.02 12.36
C GLN A 28 7.88 -16.76 12.51
N VAL A 29 9.11 -16.84 12.00
CA VAL A 29 10.11 -15.77 12.04
C VAL A 29 10.47 -15.41 10.59
N ILE A 30 10.46 -14.12 10.27
CA ILE A 30 10.74 -13.57 8.94
C ILE A 30 11.94 -12.61 9.01
N GLY A 31 12.62 -12.42 7.88
CA GLY A 31 13.65 -11.38 7.75
C GLY A 31 13.03 -9.98 7.79
N THR A 32 13.62 -9.07 8.55
CA THR A 32 13.11 -7.69 8.72
C THR A 32 14.08 -6.63 8.24
N HIS A 33 15.37 -6.98 8.19
CA HIS A 33 16.43 -6.18 7.60
C HIS A 33 17.31 -7.12 6.77
N PHE A 34 17.81 -6.60 5.65
CA PHE A 34 18.63 -7.33 4.69
C PHE A 34 19.89 -6.52 4.40
N VAL A 35 21.05 -7.17 4.46
CA VAL A 35 22.33 -6.60 3.99
C VAL A 35 22.47 -6.72 2.47
N SER A 36 23.55 -6.16 1.91
CA SER A 36 23.80 -6.05 0.46
C SER A 36 23.66 -7.36 -0.33
N ASP A 37 23.88 -8.50 0.32
CA ASP A 37 23.84 -9.82 -0.32
C ASP A 37 22.45 -10.49 -0.23
N ASN A 38 21.40 -9.73 0.09
CA ASN A 38 20.04 -10.22 0.40
C ASN A 38 20.00 -11.26 1.54
N ILE A 39 21.01 -11.24 2.41
CA ILE A 39 21.05 -12.08 3.61
C ILE A 39 20.35 -11.30 4.73
N PRO A 40 19.38 -11.92 5.43
CA PRO A 40 18.75 -11.29 6.59
C PRO A 40 19.72 -11.27 7.77
N ASP A 41 19.94 -10.10 8.35
CA ASP A 41 20.73 -9.87 9.56
C ASP A 41 19.85 -9.50 10.77
N SER A 42 18.54 -9.28 10.54
CA SER A 42 17.53 -9.07 11.56
C SER A 42 16.27 -9.86 11.26
N PHE A 43 15.60 -10.28 12.33
CA PHE A 43 14.46 -11.17 12.29
C PHE A 43 13.32 -10.65 13.15
N GLY A 44 12.09 -10.95 12.75
CA GLY A 44 10.89 -10.57 13.47
C GLY A 44 9.78 -11.59 13.33
N ASN A 45 8.68 -11.38 14.05
CA ASN A 45 7.50 -12.23 13.93
C ASN A 45 6.81 -11.98 12.58
N LYS A 46 6.31 -13.04 11.93
CA LYS A 46 5.54 -12.93 10.68
C LYS A 46 4.36 -11.94 10.70
N TYR A 47 3.78 -11.65 11.86
CA TYR A 47 2.73 -10.62 11.98
C TYR A 47 3.23 -9.19 11.71
N GLN A 48 4.54 -8.97 11.63
CA GLN A 48 5.09 -7.68 11.21
C GLN A 48 4.77 -7.33 9.74
N LEU A 49 4.32 -8.29 8.92
CA LEU A 49 3.83 -8.02 7.55
C LEU A 49 2.65 -7.02 7.54
N PHE A 50 1.89 -6.89 8.64
CA PHE A 50 0.83 -5.88 8.77
C PHE A 50 1.33 -4.42 8.77
N LEU A 51 2.65 -4.18 8.90
CA LEU A 51 3.23 -2.84 8.69
C LEU A 51 2.93 -2.33 7.27
N TRP A 52 2.88 -3.19 6.27
CA TRP A 52 2.54 -2.82 4.90
C TRP A 52 1.10 -2.30 4.78
N GLU A 53 0.16 -2.92 5.50
CA GLU A 53 -1.23 -2.45 5.56
C GLU A 53 -1.31 -1.05 6.20
N LEU A 54 -0.58 -0.83 7.29
CA LEU A 54 -0.55 0.47 7.94
C LEU A 54 0.03 1.55 7.01
N LEU A 55 1.10 1.24 6.28
CA LEU A 55 1.73 2.16 5.34
C LEU A 55 0.80 2.53 4.19
N ILE A 56 0.13 1.56 3.55
CA ILE A 56 -0.79 1.85 2.44
C ILE A 56 -2.01 2.66 2.92
N LEU A 57 -2.51 2.41 4.13
CA LEU A 57 -3.59 3.20 4.74
C LEU A 57 -3.19 4.66 4.92
N ILE A 58 -2.04 4.91 5.55
CA ILE A 58 -1.53 6.27 5.80
C ILE A 58 -1.31 7.00 4.47
N MET A 59 -0.67 6.34 3.50
CA MET A 59 -0.40 6.94 2.19
C MET A 59 -1.69 7.23 1.42
N GLY A 60 -2.62 6.28 1.37
CA GLY A 60 -3.87 6.43 0.63
C GLY A 60 -4.77 7.51 1.19
N GLU A 61 -4.95 7.58 2.52
CA GLU A 61 -5.75 8.64 3.14
C GLU A 61 -5.07 10.02 3.00
N SER A 62 -3.73 10.06 3.02
CA SER A 62 -2.96 11.28 2.73
C SER A 62 -3.20 11.78 1.30
N ILE A 63 -3.14 10.89 0.30
CA ILE A 63 -3.44 11.21 -1.10
C ILE A 63 -4.88 11.72 -1.26
N ILE A 64 -5.85 11.05 -0.63
CA ILE A 64 -7.25 11.47 -0.65
C ILE A 64 -7.41 12.87 -0.06
N LEU A 65 -6.75 13.16 1.06
CA LEU A 65 -6.81 14.45 1.73
C LEU A 65 -6.22 15.57 0.85
N ILE A 66 -5.02 15.34 0.29
CA ILE A 66 -4.35 16.28 -0.60
C ILE A 66 -5.25 16.59 -1.81
N GLU A 67 -5.83 15.57 -2.43
CA GLU A 67 -6.66 15.76 -3.62
C GLU A 67 -8.00 16.41 -3.31
N LYS A 68 -8.61 16.09 -2.16
CA LYS A 68 -9.80 16.80 -1.67
C LYS A 68 -9.51 18.29 -1.52
N ASN A 69 -8.40 18.65 -0.88
CA ASN A 69 -8.01 20.05 -0.67
C ASN A 69 -7.72 20.74 -2.01
N TRP A 70 -7.06 20.04 -2.94
CA TRP A 70 -6.79 20.54 -4.28
C TRP A 70 -8.10 20.83 -5.05
N ARG A 71 -9.08 19.93 -5.02
CA ARG A 71 -10.37 20.17 -5.69
C ARG A 71 -11.14 21.36 -5.10
N VAL A 72 -11.19 21.48 -3.77
CA VAL A 72 -11.85 22.62 -3.11
C VAL A 72 -11.19 23.94 -3.52
N LYS A 73 -9.85 23.99 -3.50
CA LYS A 73 -9.09 25.18 -3.93
C LYS A 73 -9.38 25.59 -5.38
N ASN A 74 -9.66 24.62 -6.25
CA ASN A 74 -9.95 24.86 -7.66
C ASN A 74 -11.45 24.93 -7.99
N LYS A 75 -12.35 24.91 -6.99
CA LYS A 75 -13.82 24.90 -7.18
C LYS A 75 -14.32 23.71 -8.03
N LEU A 76 -13.69 22.56 -7.89
CA LEU A 76 -14.00 21.30 -8.61
C LEU A 76 -14.63 20.24 -7.70
N ASP A 77 -15.07 20.63 -6.51
CA ASP A 77 -15.62 19.76 -5.46
C ASP A 77 -16.97 19.14 -5.84
N ASN A 78 -17.78 19.86 -6.62
CA ASN A 78 -19.07 19.38 -7.12
C ASN A 78 -18.98 18.42 -8.32
N LEU A 79 -17.81 18.30 -8.96
CA LEU A 79 -17.63 17.43 -10.12
C LEU A 79 -17.62 15.94 -9.69
N PRO A 80 -18.57 15.12 -10.15
CA PRO A 80 -18.66 13.71 -9.76
C PRO A 80 -17.60 12.84 -10.45
N GLU A 81 -17.08 13.30 -11.59
CA GLU A 81 -16.16 12.58 -12.46
C GLU A 81 -14.74 12.52 -11.91
N LEU A 82 -13.98 11.53 -12.39
CA LEU A 82 -12.55 11.40 -12.12
C LEU A 82 -11.78 12.39 -12.99
N LEU A 83 -10.86 13.13 -12.39
CA LEU A 83 -10.03 14.09 -13.09
C LEU A 83 -8.75 13.42 -13.61
N PRO A 84 -8.13 13.91 -14.70
CA PRO A 84 -6.86 13.36 -15.22
C PRO A 84 -5.73 13.30 -14.19
N ARG A 85 -5.70 14.26 -13.25
CA ARG A 85 -4.79 14.26 -12.11
C ARG A 85 -4.99 13.05 -11.20
N GLU A 86 -6.25 12.71 -10.91
CA GLU A 86 -6.61 11.59 -10.05
C GLU A 86 -6.24 10.25 -10.70
N TYR A 87 -6.45 10.10 -12.01
CA TYR A 87 -6.00 8.92 -12.74
C TYR A 87 -4.50 8.67 -12.59
N ARG A 88 -3.68 9.72 -12.66
CA ARG A 88 -2.23 9.61 -12.44
C ARG A 88 -1.89 9.19 -11.00
N LEU A 89 -2.64 9.70 -10.02
CA LEU A 89 -2.46 9.32 -8.61
C LEU A 89 -2.85 7.88 -8.32
N LEU A 90 -3.76 7.27 -9.10
CA LEU A 90 -4.13 5.86 -8.96
C LEU A 90 -2.98 4.89 -9.32
N ILE A 91 -1.94 5.36 -10.02
CA ILE A 91 -0.76 4.53 -10.32
C ILE A 91 0.03 4.24 -9.03
N VAL A 92 0.03 5.19 -8.08
CA VAL A 92 0.80 5.08 -6.83
C VAL A 92 0.45 3.82 -6.02
N PRO A 93 -0.83 3.55 -5.65
CA PRO A 93 -1.16 2.35 -4.90
C PRO A 93 -0.83 1.06 -5.67
N VAL A 94 -0.94 1.04 -7.00
CA VAL A 94 -0.59 -0.14 -7.81
C VAL A 94 0.90 -0.46 -7.68
N VAL A 95 1.76 0.55 -7.77
CA VAL A 95 3.21 0.37 -7.60
C VAL A 95 3.54 -0.10 -6.19
N ILE A 96 2.89 0.48 -5.17
CA ILE A 96 3.12 0.08 -3.77
C ILE A 96 2.71 -1.37 -3.53
N ILE A 97 1.57 -1.83 -4.07
CA ILE A 97 1.14 -3.23 -3.96
C ILE A 97 2.21 -4.16 -4.53
N ILE A 98 2.68 -3.91 -5.75
CA ILE A 98 3.71 -4.75 -6.39
C ILE A 98 5.00 -4.76 -5.57
N MET A 99 5.44 -3.59 -5.10
CA MET A 99 6.65 -3.45 -4.31
C MET A 99 6.53 -4.14 -2.94
N ALA A 100 5.39 -3.98 -2.26
CA ALA A 100 5.09 -4.66 -1.00
C ALA A 100 5.10 -6.17 -1.20
N GLY A 101 4.47 -6.68 -2.26
CA GLY A 101 4.51 -8.09 -2.61
C GLY A 101 5.91 -8.65 -2.78
N PHE A 102 6.76 -7.94 -3.53
CA PHE A 102 8.15 -8.33 -3.72
C PHE A 102 8.92 -8.35 -2.39
N ILE A 103 8.78 -7.32 -1.55
CA ILE A 103 9.49 -7.26 -0.28
C ILE A 103 8.97 -8.32 0.69
N MET A 104 7.65 -8.49 0.82
CA MET A 104 7.05 -9.53 1.65
C MET A 104 7.54 -10.92 1.23
N PHE A 105 7.64 -11.18 -0.08
CA PHE A 105 8.22 -12.42 -0.59
C PHE A 105 9.67 -12.62 -0.11
N GLN A 106 10.51 -11.59 -0.17
CA GLN A 106 11.88 -11.67 0.36
C GLN A 106 11.88 -11.93 1.88
N GLN A 107 11.03 -11.24 2.64
CA GLN A 107 10.92 -11.38 4.10
C GLN A 107 10.59 -12.82 4.52
N ILE A 108 9.74 -13.52 3.77
CA ILE A 108 9.30 -14.88 4.11
C ILE A 108 10.18 -15.99 3.53
N SER A 109 11.08 -15.67 2.61
CA SER A 109 11.93 -16.65 1.90
C SER A 109 13.21 -16.99 2.67
N VAL A 110 13.26 -16.63 3.95
CA VAL A 110 14.38 -16.83 4.86
C VAL A 110 14.38 -18.24 5.46
#